data_AF-A0A9X2JSI7-F1
#
_entry.id   AF-A0A9X2JSI7-F1
#
_cell.length_a   1.000
_cell.length_b   1.000
_cell.length_c   1.000
_cell.angle_alpha   90.00
_cell.angle_beta   90.00
_cell.angle_gamma   90.00
#
_symmetry.space_group_name_H-M   'P 1'
#
loop_
_entity.id
_entity.type
_entity.pdbx_description
1 polymer ?
#
loop_
_entity_poly.entity_id
_entity_poly.type
_entity_poly.pdbx_seq_one_letter_code
_entity_poly.pdbx_strand_id
1 'polypeptide(L)'
;MQSTTSSFTMRTLLFTGFLSITVASPLSLAKDIDTENKSCSYSETEMLELSPREFDQNFEKGWPVLVENGDCLDVAADLIHTYYTENEVSSGALKTLIWHEGQLRAEVGQYQQAISLMEQTKKPPQRDIAG
;
A
#
# COMPACT_ATOMS: atom_id res chain seq x y z
N MET A 1 6.40 -48.58 -40.93
CA MET A 1 6.22 -47.98 -39.59
C MET A 1 4.80 -47.45 -39.51
N GLN A 2 4.19 -47.62 -38.35
CA GLN A 2 2.75 -47.64 -38.09
C GLN A 2 2.07 -46.28 -38.25
N SER A 3 0.76 -46.36 -38.54
CA SER A 3 -0.34 -45.40 -38.42
C SER A 3 -0.16 -44.38 -37.27
N THR A 4 -0.64 -43.14 -37.31
CA THR A 4 -2.05 -42.73 -37.41
C THR A 4 -2.14 -41.20 -37.59
N THR A 5 -2.94 -40.69 -38.53
CA THR A 5 -3.48 -39.32 -38.47
C THR A 5 -5.00 -39.42 -38.44
N SER A 6 -5.59 -39.25 -37.26
CA SER A 6 -7.03 -39.29 -37.06
C SER A 6 -7.65 -37.95 -37.43
N SER A 7 -8.48 -37.94 -38.47
CA SER A 7 -9.36 -36.84 -38.86
C SER A 7 -10.24 -36.38 -37.68
N PHE A 8 -10.18 -35.10 -37.34
CA PHE A 8 -11.18 -34.50 -36.46
C PHE A 8 -12.37 -34.05 -37.31
N THR A 9 -13.46 -34.79 -37.15
CA THR A 9 -14.69 -34.66 -37.94
C THR A 9 -15.48 -33.47 -37.43
N MET A 10 -15.85 -32.58 -38.34
CA MET A 10 -16.84 -31.52 -38.17
C MET A 10 -18.19 -32.14 -37.74
N ARG A 11 -18.70 -31.76 -36.57
CA ARG A 11 -20.10 -31.98 -36.20
C ARG A 11 -20.71 -30.67 -35.71
N THR A 12 -21.36 -30.01 -36.67
CA THR A 12 -22.40 -29.00 -36.47
C THR A 12 -23.65 -29.66 -35.88
N LEU A 13 -24.50 -28.84 -35.24
CA LEU A 13 -25.88 -29.07 -34.79
C LEU A 13 -25.95 -29.65 -33.35
N LEU A 14 -26.68 -29.08 -32.39
CA LEU A 14 -27.97 -28.41 -32.45
C LEU A 14 -28.09 -27.33 -31.37
N PHE A 15 -28.63 -26.17 -31.76
CA PHE A 15 -29.25 -25.22 -30.84
C PHE A 15 -30.47 -25.88 -30.19
N THR A 16 -30.41 -26.15 -28.89
CA THR A 16 -31.59 -26.38 -28.06
C THR A 16 -31.50 -25.47 -26.86
N GLY A 17 -32.45 -24.53 -26.82
CA GLY A 17 -32.48 -23.38 -25.92
C GLY A 17 -32.38 -23.75 -24.45
N PHE A 18 -31.51 -23.03 -23.75
CA PHE A 18 -31.60 -22.89 -22.31
C PHE A 18 -32.42 -21.63 -22.00
N LEU A 19 -33.69 -21.91 -21.68
CA LEU A 19 -34.51 -21.29 -20.67
C LEU A 19 -33.93 -20.01 -20.05
N SER A 20 -34.57 -18.88 -20.33
CA SER A 20 -34.35 -17.62 -19.62
C SER A 20 -34.57 -17.80 -18.12
N ILE A 21 -33.49 -17.96 -17.36
CA ILE A 21 -33.53 -17.78 -15.91
C ILE A 21 -33.33 -16.29 -15.68
N THR A 22 -34.44 -15.57 -15.52
CA THR A 22 -34.40 -14.23 -14.91
C THR A 22 -34.01 -14.44 -13.45
N VAL A 23 -32.72 -14.39 -13.15
CA VAL A 23 -32.26 -14.28 -11.77
C VAL A 23 -32.69 -12.88 -11.33
N ALA A 24 -33.79 -12.82 -10.57
CA ALA A 24 -34.09 -11.67 -9.75
C ALA A 24 -32.99 -11.62 -8.68
N SER A 25 -31.87 -11.00 -9.02
CA SER A 25 -30.82 -10.72 -8.05
C SER A 25 -31.46 -9.86 -6.96
N PRO A 26 -31.47 -10.28 -5.68
CA PRO A 26 -31.70 -9.32 -4.63
C PRO A 26 -30.58 -8.30 -4.80
N LEU A 27 -30.97 -7.05 -5.06
CA LEU A 27 -30.09 -5.91 -4.95
C LEU A 27 -29.52 -6.02 -3.54
N SER A 28 -28.32 -6.60 -3.43
CA SER A 28 -27.59 -6.61 -2.19
C SER A 28 -27.36 -5.14 -1.95
N LEU A 29 -28.07 -4.60 -0.95
CA LEU A 29 -27.75 -3.32 -0.37
C LEU A 29 -26.26 -3.45 -0.05
N ALA A 30 -25.42 -2.87 -0.90
CA ALA A 30 -24.05 -2.58 -0.53
C ALA A 30 -24.26 -1.75 0.71
N LYS A 31 -23.99 -2.37 1.86
CA LYS A 31 -23.79 -1.62 3.08
C LYS A 31 -22.65 -0.71 2.66
N ASP A 32 -22.97 0.57 2.44
CA ASP A 32 -21.99 1.62 2.53
C ASP A 32 -21.30 1.28 3.85
N ILE A 33 -20.11 0.73 3.73
CA ILE A 33 -19.16 0.86 4.81
C ILE A 33 -18.97 2.36 4.74
N ASP A 34 -19.78 3.07 5.53
CA ASP A 34 -19.42 4.36 6.06
C ASP A 34 -17.97 4.13 6.42
N THR A 35 -17.10 4.63 5.54
CA THR A 35 -15.71 4.81 5.83
C THR A 35 -15.81 5.89 6.87
N GLU A 36 -16.08 5.46 8.10
CA GLU A 36 -15.93 6.24 9.31
C GLU A 36 -14.48 6.66 9.21
N ASN A 37 -14.29 7.80 8.58
CA ASN A 37 -13.03 8.46 8.42
C ASN A 37 -12.69 8.84 9.85
N LYS A 38 -12.12 7.89 10.60
CA LYS A 38 -11.51 8.15 11.89
C LYS A 38 -10.50 9.22 11.59
N SER A 39 -10.88 10.45 11.88
CA SER A 39 -10.04 11.61 11.68
C SER A 39 -8.78 11.33 12.49
N CYS A 40 -7.68 11.06 11.81
CA CYS A 40 -6.36 10.94 12.39
C CYS A 40 -6.04 12.28 13.06
N SER A 41 -6.40 12.44 14.33
CA SER A 41 -6.30 13.71 15.04
C SER A 41 -4.90 13.85 15.61
N TYR A 42 -4.09 14.68 14.96
CA TYR A 42 -2.76 15.07 15.42
C TYR A 42 -2.52 16.55 15.10
N SER A 43 -1.53 17.14 15.75
CA SER A 43 -1.05 18.49 15.42
C SER A 43 0.16 18.35 14.51
N GLU A 44 -0.01 18.63 13.21
CA GLU A 44 1.09 18.62 12.24
C GLU A 44 2.19 19.60 12.65
N THR A 45 1.81 20.80 13.07
CA THR A 45 2.76 21.82 13.56
C THR A 45 3.60 21.31 14.73
N GLU A 46 2.99 20.68 15.73
CA GLU A 46 3.75 20.14 16.87
C GLU A 46 4.69 19.00 16.45
N MET A 47 4.27 18.15 15.51
CA MET A 47 5.10 17.03 15.04
C MET A 47 6.26 17.51 14.16
N LEU A 48 6.05 18.54 13.33
CA LEU A 48 7.11 19.14 12.51
C LEU A 48 8.16 19.87 13.34
N GLU A 49 7.83 20.32 14.56
CA GLU A 49 8.78 20.95 15.50
C GLU A 49 9.64 19.95 16.28
N LEU A 50 9.32 18.65 16.24
CA LEU A 50 10.11 17.61 16.92
C LEU A 50 11.51 17.48 16.31
N SER A 51 12.50 17.11 17.14
CA SER A 51 13.81 16.71 16.60
C SER A 51 13.67 15.44 15.74
N PRO A 52 14.57 15.18 14.77
CA PRO A 52 14.43 14.01 13.88
C PRO A 52 14.33 12.68 14.62
N ARG A 53 15.00 12.57 15.78
CA ARG A 53 14.91 11.39 16.63
C ARG A 53 13.56 11.30 17.35
N GLU A 54 13.02 12.40 17.84
CA GLU A 54 11.73 12.40 18.52
C GLU A 54 10.60 12.16 17.53
N PHE A 55 10.65 12.78 16.35
CA PHE A 55 9.69 12.52 15.29
C PHE A 55 9.63 11.04 14.93
N ASP A 56 10.79 10.39 14.78
CA ASP A 56 10.89 9.03 14.28
C ASP A 56 10.74 7.92 15.34
N GLN A 57 11.24 8.15 16.55
CA GLN A 57 11.42 7.09 17.56
C GLN A 57 10.56 7.29 18.83
N ASN A 58 9.76 8.36 18.90
CA ASN A 58 8.87 8.60 20.03
C ASN A 58 7.47 8.02 19.76
N PHE A 59 7.09 6.98 20.48
CA PHE A 59 5.78 6.32 20.34
C PHE A 59 4.63 7.06 21.02
N GLU A 60 4.90 8.10 21.80
CA GLU A 60 3.88 8.93 22.45
C GLU A 60 3.59 10.23 21.69
N LYS A 61 4.58 10.74 20.93
CA LYS A 61 4.51 12.07 20.29
C LYS A 61 4.94 12.11 18.83
N GLY A 62 5.75 11.15 18.38
CA GLY A 62 6.23 11.08 17.02
C GLY A 62 5.22 10.42 16.09
N TRP A 63 5.58 10.28 14.81
CA TRP A 63 4.72 9.65 13.80
C TRP A 63 4.26 8.23 14.17
N PRO A 64 5.01 7.38 14.93
CA PRO A 64 4.55 6.02 15.25
C PRO A 64 3.22 5.97 16.01
N VAL A 65 2.85 7.04 16.73
CA VAL A 65 1.57 7.10 17.45
C VAL A 65 0.37 7.01 16.51
N LEU A 66 0.51 7.49 15.27
CA LEU A 66 -0.56 7.48 14.27
C LEU A 66 -0.91 6.05 13.85
N VAL A 67 0.09 5.16 13.82
CA VAL A 67 -0.04 3.81 13.26
C VAL A 67 -0.09 2.72 14.32
N GLU A 68 -0.09 3.08 15.61
CA GLU A 68 -0.04 2.12 16.74
C GLU A 68 -1.13 1.04 16.64
N ASN A 69 -2.33 1.42 16.19
CA ASN A 69 -3.48 0.53 16.06
C ASN A 69 -3.72 0.02 14.63
N GLY A 70 -2.75 0.24 13.71
CA GLY A 70 -2.90 -0.07 12.29
C GLY A 70 -3.82 0.89 11.51
N ASP A 71 -4.25 1.98 12.16
CA ASP A 71 -5.02 3.07 11.53
C ASP A 71 -4.06 4.11 10.92
N CYS A 72 -4.58 5.06 10.12
CA CYS A 72 -3.86 6.28 9.70
C CYS A 72 -2.53 6.09 8.94
N LEU A 73 -2.33 4.94 8.29
CA LEU A 73 -1.09 4.59 7.60
C LEU A 73 -0.73 5.57 6.47
N ASP A 74 -1.71 5.96 5.67
CA ASP A 74 -1.56 6.93 4.57
C ASP A 74 -1.28 8.33 5.09
N VAL A 75 -1.98 8.76 6.14
CA VAL A 75 -1.76 10.05 6.82
C VAL A 75 -0.36 10.12 7.44
N ALA A 76 0.09 9.04 8.10
CA ALA A 76 1.45 8.97 8.63
C ALA A 76 2.50 8.99 7.51
N ALA A 77 2.25 8.35 6.37
CA ALA A 77 3.13 8.41 5.22
C ALA A 77 3.25 9.84 4.66
N ASP A 78 2.13 10.56 4.53
CA ASP A 78 2.12 11.98 4.12
C ASP A 78 2.88 12.86 5.12
N LEU A 79 2.67 12.65 6.42
CA LEU A 79 3.37 13.40 7.47
C LEU A 79 4.89 13.17 7.44
N ILE A 80 5.34 11.92 7.27
CA ILE A 80 6.78 11.60 7.14
C ILE A 80 7.38 12.32 5.94
N HIS A 81 6.67 12.32 4.80
CA HIS A 81 7.07 13.04 3.60
C HIS A 81 7.26 14.53 3.86
N THR A 82 6.27 15.17 4.49
CA THR A 82 6.33 16.58 4.87
C THR A 82 7.51 16.83 5.80
N TYR A 83 7.70 16.00 6.84
CA TYR A 83 8.76 16.20 7.82
C TYR A 83 10.15 16.27 7.19
N TYR A 84 10.53 15.30 6.36
CA TYR A 84 11.89 15.30 5.76
C TYR A 84 12.05 16.33 4.63
N THR A 85 10.94 16.86 4.09
CA THR A 85 10.96 17.89 3.05
C THR A 85 11.09 19.29 3.67
N GLU A 86 10.54 19.49 4.86
CA GLU A 86 10.52 20.79 5.54
C GLU A 86 11.64 20.95 6.60
N ASN A 87 12.20 19.86 7.11
CA ASN A 87 13.24 19.89 8.14
C ASN A 87 14.63 19.50 7.63
N GLU A 88 15.66 20.12 8.21
CA GLU A 88 17.03 19.66 8.04
C GLU A 88 17.25 18.33 8.78
N VAL A 89 17.38 17.25 8.02
CA VAL A 89 17.66 15.91 8.53
C VAL A 89 19.03 15.42 8.06
N SER A 90 19.71 14.64 8.90
CA SER A 90 20.95 13.99 8.49
C SER A 90 20.69 13.01 7.34
N SER A 91 21.70 12.73 6.50
CA SER A 91 21.56 11.77 5.40
C SER A 91 21.14 10.36 5.83
N GLY A 92 21.52 9.95 7.05
CA GLY A 92 21.08 8.69 7.63
C GLY A 92 19.59 8.73 8.00
N ALA A 93 19.17 9.76 8.71
CA ALA A 93 17.77 9.96 9.10
C ALA A 93 16.87 10.09 7.86
N LEU A 94 17.28 10.84 6.84
CA LEU A 94 16.54 10.97 5.58
C LEU A 94 16.25 9.61 4.93
N LYS A 95 17.26 8.73 4.85
CA LYS A 95 17.08 7.40 4.28
C LYS A 95 16.12 6.54 5.11
N THR A 96 16.20 6.63 6.44
CA THR A 96 15.28 5.92 7.34
C THR A 96 13.85 6.42 7.16
N LEU A 97 13.63 7.74 7.10
CA LEU A 97 12.30 8.32 6.93
C LEU A 97 11.69 7.97 5.56
N ILE A 98 12.45 8.06 4.47
CA ILE A 98 11.98 7.63 3.13
C ILE A 98 11.62 6.13 3.14
N TRP A 99 12.39 5.30 3.86
CA TRP A 99 12.09 3.88 3.99
C TRP A 99 10.77 3.66 4.75
N HIS A 100 10.56 4.36 5.87
CA HIS A 100 9.31 4.29 6.62
C HIS A 100 8.11 4.76 5.81
N GLU A 101 8.23 5.87 5.06
CA GLU A 101 7.18 6.29 4.12
C GLU A 101 6.89 5.14 3.13
N GLY A 102 7.91 4.58 2.49
CA GLY A 102 7.76 3.47 1.55
C GLY A 102 7.04 2.24 2.14
N GLN A 103 7.32 1.88 3.40
CA GLN A 103 6.62 0.80 4.10
C GLN A 103 5.13 1.11 4.25
N LEU A 104 4.78 2.28 4.77
CA LEU A 104 3.39 2.67 5.00
C LEU A 104 2.61 2.76 3.69
N ARG A 105 3.23 3.31 2.63
CA ARG A 105 2.66 3.34 1.27
C ARG A 105 2.37 1.93 0.76
N ALA A 106 3.25 0.96 1.02
CA ALA A 106 3.02 -0.42 0.62
C ALA A 106 1.84 -1.05 1.36
N GLU A 107 1.70 -0.81 2.66
CA GLU A 107 0.59 -1.34 3.47
C GLU A 107 -0.78 -0.86 2.99
N VAL A 108 -0.87 0.38 2.49
CA VAL A 108 -2.13 0.93 1.93
C VAL A 108 -2.30 0.67 0.43
N GLY A 109 -1.47 -0.19 -0.18
CA GLY A 109 -1.60 -0.60 -1.58
C GLY A 109 -1.01 0.36 -2.61
N GLN A 110 -0.29 1.40 -2.19
CA GLN A 110 0.38 2.38 -3.06
C GLN A 110 1.75 1.86 -3.55
N TYR A 111 1.77 0.65 -4.11
CA TYR A 111 3.00 -0.08 -4.40
C TYR A 111 3.96 0.62 -5.36
N GLN A 112 3.47 1.36 -6.36
CA GLN A 112 4.34 2.08 -7.29
C GLN A 112 5.15 3.17 -6.58
N GLN A 113 4.51 3.92 -5.68
CA GLN A 113 5.17 4.94 -4.86
C GLN A 113 6.11 4.29 -3.87
N ALA A 114 5.65 3.24 -3.18
CA ALA A 114 6.46 2.46 -2.24
C ALA A 114 7.76 1.97 -2.90
N ILE A 115 7.68 1.30 -4.06
CA ILE A 115 8.86 0.81 -4.79
C ILE A 115 9.82 1.96 -5.10
N SER A 116 9.33 3.09 -5.60
CA SER A 116 10.16 4.26 -5.91
C SER A 116 10.90 4.78 -4.67
N LEU A 117 10.23 4.85 -3.52
CA LEU A 117 10.82 5.27 -2.24
C LEU A 117 11.85 4.23 -1.73
N MET A 118 11.50 2.95 -1.74
CA MET A 118 12.38 1.87 -1.30
C MET A 118 13.67 1.78 -2.14
N GLU A 119 13.59 1.98 -3.46
CA GLU A 119 14.77 1.99 -4.34
C GLU A 119 15.77 3.10 -3.96
N GLN A 120 15.30 4.27 -3.51
CA GLN A 120 16.16 5.39 -3.12
C GLN A 120 16.97 5.11 -1.84
N THR A 121 16.47 4.21 -1.00
CA THR A 121 17.06 3.94 0.33
C THR A 121 18.01 2.75 0.32
N LYS A 122 18.12 2.03 -0.81
CA LYS A 122 19.05 0.91 -0.98
C LYS A 122 20.45 1.26 -0.54
N LYS A 123 21.04 0.32 0.20
CA LYS A 123 22.47 0.38 0.52
C LYS A 123 23.26 0.03 -0.75
N PRO A 124 24.46 0.61 -0.94
CA PRO A 124 25.38 0.09 -1.95
C PRO A 124 25.64 -1.39 -1.70
N PRO A 125 25.85 -2.22 -2.73
CA PRO A 125 26.02 -3.67 -2.57
C PRO A 125 27.08 -4.06 -1.53
N GLN A 126 28.14 -3.26 -1.37
CA GLN A 126 29.22 -3.51 -0.42
C GLN A 126 28.80 -3.32 1.05
N ARG A 127 27.72 -2.58 1.31
CA ARG A 127 27.17 -2.32 2.64
C ARG A 127 25.84 -3.04 2.87
N ASP A 128 25.39 -3.79 1.88
CA ASP A 128 24.15 -4.57 1.92
C ASP A 128 24.44 -6.03 2.30
N ILE A 129 24.96 -6.21 3.51
CA ILE A 129 25.45 -7.50 4.01
C ILE A 129 24.33 -8.44 4.49
N ALA A 130 23.13 -7.91 4.69
CA ALA A 130 21.98 -8.66 5.23
C ALA A 130 20.85 -8.87 4.21
N GLY A 131 20.95 -8.24 3.03
CA GLY A 131 19.87 -8.17 2.04
C GLY A 131 18.86 -7.09 2.35
#